data_AF-A0A455XEZ0-F1
#
_entry.id   AF-A0A455XEZ0-F1
#
_cell.length_a   1.000
_cell.length_b   1.000
_cell.length_c   1.000
_cell.angle_alpha   90.00
_cell.angle_beta   90.00
_cell.angle_gamma   90.00
#
_symmetry.space_group_name_H-M   'P 1'
#
loop_
_entity.id
_entity.type
_entity.pdbx_description
1 polymer ?
#
loop_
_entity_poly.entity_id
_entity_poly.type
_entity_poly.pdbx_seq_one_letter_code
_entity_poly.pdbx_strand_id
1 'polypeptide(L)'
;MTFEEITRIAQIFVNHGVQKIRLTGGEPLLRKHVENLIEMLAKLKTYDGSDLDLTLTTNGALLGKKAQSLKDAGLNRVTVSLDSLDDTTFKRMNGVDFPVSDVLCSLDVAHSVGLGPIKVNMVVKSGMNDQEIVPMARYFKDSPFILRFIEYMDVGTSNHWEMGEVIPSAEVVRRISAHMPLEEIEPNYTGETAERWRYQDGGGEIGVISSITKTFCHECVRARLSTEGKLYTCLFAESGHDLRALMQSGKTDQEISTALAHLWRLRADRYSELRSANTKSKTQTGKKIEMSYIGG
;
A
#
# COMPACT_ATOMS: atom_id res chain seq x y z
N MET A 1 20.00 -1.49 3.33
CA MET A 1 20.57 -2.03 2.08
C MET A 1 20.93 -0.88 1.15
N THR A 2 21.90 -1.09 0.24
CA THR A 2 22.20 -0.12 -0.83
C THR A 2 21.18 -0.23 -1.97
N PHE A 3 21.16 0.75 -2.88
CA PHE A 3 20.23 0.71 -4.03
C PHE A 3 20.60 -0.39 -5.02
N GLU A 4 21.89 -0.70 -5.15
CA GLU A 4 22.41 -1.82 -5.95
C GLU A 4 21.95 -3.16 -5.37
N GLU A 5 22.03 -3.35 -4.05
CA GLU A 5 21.54 -4.56 -3.40
C GLU A 5 20.02 -4.73 -3.60
N ILE A 6 19.24 -3.65 -3.46
CA ILE A 6 17.79 -3.67 -3.69
C ILE A 6 17.47 -3.99 -5.15
N THR A 7 18.16 -3.35 -6.09
CA THR A 7 17.94 -3.56 -7.53
C THR A 7 18.30 -4.99 -7.95
N ARG A 8 19.39 -5.54 -7.40
CA ARG A 8 19.79 -6.93 -7.65
C ARG A 8 18.73 -7.92 -7.13
N ILE A 9 18.21 -7.71 -5.92
CA ILE A 9 17.12 -8.53 -5.38
C ILE A 9 15.85 -8.38 -6.24
N ALA A 10 15.50 -7.15 -6.62
CA ALA A 10 14.35 -6.87 -7.47
C ALA A 10 14.44 -7.62 -8.80
N GLN A 11 15.60 -7.60 -9.46
CA GLN A 11 15.81 -8.35 -10.71
C GLN A 11 15.57 -9.86 -10.52
N ILE A 12 16.04 -10.44 -9.41
CA ILE A 12 15.81 -11.86 -9.11
C ILE A 12 14.31 -12.14 -8.91
N PHE A 13 13.59 -11.29 -8.17
CA PHE A 13 12.14 -11.42 -8.00
C PHE A 13 11.37 -11.26 -9.31
N VAL A 14 11.80 -10.33 -10.16
CA VAL A 14 11.21 -10.13 -11.49
C VAL A 14 11.39 -11.37 -12.35
N ASN A 15 12.54 -12.05 -12.28
CA ASN A 15 12.76 -13.35 -12.93
C ASN A 15 11.87 -14.47 -12.38
N HIS A 16 11.31 -14.31 -11.17
CA HIS A 16 10.29 -15.18 -10.56
C HIS A 16 8.84 -14.74 -10.87
N GLY A 17 8.65 -13.78 -11.78
CA GLY A 17 7.32 -13.36 -12.24
C GLY A 17 6.75 -12.14 -11.49
N VAL A 18 7.54 -11.43 -10.70
CA VAL A 18 7.10 -10.15 -10.12
C VAL A 18 6.92 -9.11 -11.22
N GLN A 19 5.72 -8.54 -11.28
CA GLN A 19 5.34 -7.52 -12.27
C GLN A 19 5.17 -6.12 -11.67
N LYS A 20 5.10 -6.01 -10.33
CA LYS A 20 4.82 -4.76 -9.63
C LYS A 20 5.77 -4.61 -8.45
N ILE A 21 6.42 -3.46 -8.33
CA ILE A 21 7.19 -3.09 -7.15
C ILE A 21 6.58 -1.84 -6.55
N ARG A 22 6.31 -1.91 -5.23
CA ARG A 22 5.82 -0.78 -4.45
C ARG A 22 6.89 -0.32 -3.48
N LEU A 23 7.34 0.92 -3.64
CA LEU A 23 8.20 1.59 -2.68
C LEU A 23 7.35 2.17 -1.55
N THR A 24 7.71 1.87 -0.31
CA THR A 24 7.01 2.34 0.88
C THR A 24 8.02 2.59 2.02
N GLY A 25 7.61 2.56 3.29
CA GLY A 25 8.51 2.57 4.44
C GLY A 25 7.81 3.13 5.66
N GLY A 26 8.53 3.98 6.39
CA GLY A 26 7.90 5.13 7.03
C GLY A 26 7.41 6.10 5.96
N GLU A 27 8.23 7.10 5.62
CA GLU A 27 7.99 7.97 4.47
C GLU A 27 9.12 7.79 3.43
N PRO A 28 8.88 7.13 2.28
CA PRO A 28 9.93 6.84 1.30
C PRO A 28 10.60 8.09 0.75
N LEU A 29 9.89 9.22 0.66
CA LEU A 29 10.45 10.47 0.14
C LEU A 29 11.48 11.11 1.09
N LEU A 30 11.61 10.63 2.34
CA LEU A 30 12.71 10.99 3.24
C LEU A 30 14.01 10.24 2.94
N ARG A 31 13.97 9.15 2.16
CA ARG A 31 15.18 8.44 1.75
C ARG A 31 15.95 9.33 0.77
N LYS A 32 17.13 9.80 1.20
CA LYS A 32 18.03 10.57 0.35
C LYS A 32 18.31 9.84 -0.97
N HIS A 33 18.18 10.57 -2.08
CA HIS A 33 18.41 10.10 -3.44
C HIS A 33 17.51 8.93 -3.88
N VAL A 34 16.28 8.83 -3.34
CA VAL A 34 15.32 7.78 -3.73
C VAL A 34 15.06 7.74 -5.25
N GLU A 35 15.22 8.86 -5.93
CA GLU A 35 15.14 8.98 -7.39
C GLU A 35 16.12 8.05 -8.09
N ASN A 36 17.34 7.87 -7.56
CA ASN A 36 18.33 6.95 -8.13
C ASN A 36 17.86 5.49 -8.04
N LEU A 37 17.23 5.12 -6.93
CA LEU A 37 16.65 3.77 -6.79
C LEU A 37 15.53 3.56 -7.79
N ILE A 38 14.64 4.55 -7.95
CA ILE A 38 13.55 4.49 -8.92
C ILE A 38 14.13 4.32 -10.34
N GLU A 39 15.16 5.09 -10.71
CA GLU A 39 15.80 4.99 -12.02
C GLU A 39 16.42 3.62 -12.27
N MET A 40 17.05 3.02 -11.25
CA MET A 40 17.61 1.68 -11.35
C MET A 40 16.51 0.61 -11.51
N LEU A 41 15.42 0.73 -10.77
CA LEU A 41 14.28 -0.19 -10.84
C LEU A 41 13.49 -0.04 -12.15
N ALA A 42 13.37 1.17 -12.68
CA ALA A 42 12.62 1.45 -13.91
C ALA A 42 13.27 0.83 -15.16
N LYS A 43 14.56 0.52 -15.09
CA LYS A 43 15.31 -0.18 -16.15
C LYS A 43 15.01 -1.69 -16.18
N LEU A 44 14.43 -2.25 -15.12
CA LEU A 44 14.10 -3.67 -15.06
C LEU A 44 12.91 -3.97 -15.96
N LYS A 45 12.97 -5.08 -16.69
CA LYS A 45 11.89 -5.60 -17.52
C LYS A 45 11.32 -6.86 -16.89
N THR A 46 10.00 -6.99 -16.92
CA THR A 46 9.31 -8.21 -16.49
C THR A 46 9.70 -9.40 -17.35
N TYR A 47 9.36 -10.62 -16.90
CA TYR A 47 9.72 -11.85 -17.62
C TYR A 47 9.24 -11.88 -19.08
N ASP A 48 8.10 -11.25 -19.38
CA ASP A 48 7.52 -11.08 -20.73
C ASP A 48 8.06 -9.84 -21.48
N GLY A 49 9.02 -9.13 -20.93
CA GLY A 49 9.67 -7.96 -21.54
C GLY A 49 8.93 -6.63 -21.37
N SER A 50 7.81 -6.61 -20.63
CA SER A 50 7.06 -5.39 -20.36
C SER A 50 7.72 -4.49 -19.30
N ASP A 51 7.26 -3.24 -19.22
CA ASP A 51 7.68 -2.32 -18.16
C ASP A 51 7.14 -2.77 -16.80
N LEU A 52 8.00 -2.69 -15.79
CA LEU A 52 7.63 -2.97 -14.41
C LEU A 52 6.67 -1.89 -13.88
N ASP A 53 5.55 -2.26 -13.24
CA ASP A 53 4.67 -1.30 -12.57
C ASP A 53 5.33 -0.81 -11.27
N LEU A 54 5.98 0.36 -11.33
CA LEU A 54 6.57 1.03 -10.19
C LEU A 54 5.59 2.01 -9.57
N THR A 55 5.21 1.70 -8.33
CA THR A 55 4.34 2.54 -7.52
C THR A 55 5.06 2.99 -6.24
N LEU A 56 4.80 4.21 -5.78
CA LEU A 56 5.27 4.69 -4.48
C LEU A 56 4.07 5.04 -3.58
N THR A 57 4.12 4.65 -2.30
CA THR A 57 3.13 5.08 -1.30
C THR A 57 3.74 6.13 -0.37
N THR A 58 3.13 7.30 -0.25
CA THR A 58 3.63 8.46 0.53
C THR A 58 2.51 9.13 1.32
N ASN A 59 2.85 9.88 2.37
CA ASN A 59 1.94 10.81 3.04
C ASN A 59 1.70 12.11 2.23
N GLY A 60 2.42 12.31 1.13
CA GLY A 60 2.23 13.43 0.21
C GLY A 60 3.02 14.70 0.54
N ALA A 61 3.59 14.84 1.75
CA ALA A 61 4.22 16.09 2.20
C ALA A 61 5.38 16.58 1.32
N LEU A 62 6.15 15.63 0.78
CA LEU A 62 7.29 15.93 -0.10
C LEU A 62 6.98 15.67 -1.57
N LEU A 63 5.77 15.20 -1.88
CA LEU A 63 5.42 14.75 -3.22
C LEU A 63 5.43 15.93 -4.20
N GLY A 64 4.81 17.06 -3.88
CA GLY A 64 4.79 18.22 -4.78
C GLY A 64 6.19 18.72 -5.15
N LYS A 65 7.14 18.69 -4.19
CA LYS A 65 8.53 19.12 -4.41
C LYS A 65 9.36 18.13 -5.24
N LYS A 66 8.99 16.85 -5.24
CA LYS A 66 9.75 15.77 -5.88
C LYS A 66 9.06 15.18 -7.12
N ALA A 67 7.81 15.56 -7.40
CA ALA A 67 6.99 14.95 -8.43
C ALA A 67 7.70 14.86 -9.79
N GLN A 68 8.29 15.97 -10.26
CA GLN A 68 8.99 15.99 -11.55
C GLN A 68 10.19 15.04 -11.55
N SER A 69 11.07 15.10 -10.54
CA SER A 69 12.25 14.22 -10.49
C SER A 69 11.90 12.75 -10.33
N LEU A 70 10.80 12.43 -9.62
CA LEU A 70 10.28 11.06 -9.53
C LEU A 70 9.76 10.56 -10.88
N LYS A 71 9.06 11.43 -11.62
CA LYS A 71 8.57 11.11 -12.97
C LYS A 71 9.74 10.88 -13.94
N ASP A 72 10.71 11.78 -13.93
CA ASP A 72 11.90 11.71 -14.78
C ASP A 72 12.72 10.45 -14.49
N ALA A 73 12.77 10.00 -13.23
CA ALA A 73 13.38 8.74 -12.83
C ALA A 73 12.61 7.50 -13.31
N GLY A 74 11.40 7.65 -13.84
CA GLY A 74 10.60 6.54 -14.39
C GLY A 74 9.51 5.99 -13.45
N LEU A 75 9.14 6.72 -12.38
CA LEU A 75 8.01 6.32 -11.54
C LEU A 75 6.70 6.36 -12.35
N ASN A 76 5.90 5.29 -12.28
CA ASN A 76 4.62 5.24 -12.99
C ASN A 76 3.50 5.90 -12.18
N ARG A 77 3.34 5.47 -10.92
CA ARG A 77 2.14 5.74 -10.11
C ARG A 77 2.48 6.13 -8.68
N VAL A 78 1.58 6.89 -8.07
CA VAL A 78 1.67 7.26 -6.65
C VAL A 78 0.37 6.91 -5.93
N THR A 79 0.51 6.42 -4.71
CA THR A 79 -0.57 6.28 -3.75
C THR A 79 -0.30 7.25 -2.59
N VAL A 80 -1.25 8.15 -2.29
CA VAL A 80 -1.11 9.13 -1.21
C VAL A 80 -2.05 8.75 -0.07
N SER A 81 -1.52 8.71 1.15
CA SER A 81 -2.34 8.53 2.36
C SER A 81 -2.93 9.87 2.79
N LEU A 82 -4.25 9.98 2.80
CA LEU A 82 -5.00 11.13 3.26
C LEU A 82 -6.24 10.67 4.02
N ASP A 83 -6.18 10.77 5.35
CA ASP A 83 -7.21 10.19 6.23
C ASP A 83 -8.36 11.14 6.57
N SER A 84 -8.29 12.42 6.19
CA SER A 84 -9.28 13.45 6.49
C SER A 84 -9.06 14.71 5.65
N LEU A 85 -10.12 15.47 5.36
CA LEU A 85 -10.02 16.83 4.81
C LEU A 85 -9.87 17.91 5.89
N ASP A 86 -10.22 17.59 7.14
CA ASP A 86 -9.99 18.44 8.32
C ASP A 86 -8.57 18.23 8.88
N ASP A 87 -7.82 19.33 9.03
CA ASP A 87 -6.44 19.34 9.53
C ASP A 87 -6.32 18.72 10.93
N THR A 88 -7.29 18.97 11.81
CA THR A 88 -7.25 18.48 13.20
C THR A 88 -7.36 16.95 13.22
N THR A 89 -8.32 16.41 12.48
CA THR A 89 -8.56 14.97 12.34
C THR A 89 -7.42 14.31 11.58
N PHE A 90 -6.90 14.94 10.52
CA PHE A 90 -5.75 14.45 9.77
C PHE A 90 -4.52 14.28 10.65
N LYS A 91 -4.15 15.31 11.42
CA LYS A 91 -3.04 15.28 12.39
C LYS A 91 -3.24 14.20 13.46
N ARG A 92 -4.46 14.00 13.94
CA ARG A 92 -4.79 12.94 14.90
C ARG A 92 -4.64 11.53 14.33
N MET A 93 -4.96 11.33 13.05
CA MET A 93 -4.88 10.03 12.37
C MET A 93 -3.45 9.60 12.10
N ASN A 94 -2.60 10.50 11.59
CA ASN A 94 -1.29 10.15 11.05
C ASN A 94 -0.10 10.65 11.87
N GLY A 95 -0.33 11.50 12.88
CA GLY A 95 0.72 12.09 13.71
C GLY A 95 1.65 13.07 12.98
N VAL A 96 1.25 13.58 11.82
CA VAL A 96 2.04 14.55 11.03
C VAL A 96 1.63 15.99 11.30
N ASP A 97 2.57 16.91 11.09
CA ASP A 97 2.37 18.34 11.35
C ASP A 97 2.54 19.17 10.07
N PHE A 98 1.67 18.89 9.09
CA PHE A 98 1.51 19.70 7.88
C PHE A 98 0.02 19.72 7.48
N PRO A 99 -0.45 20.80 6.83
CA PRO A 99 -1.86 20.96 6.51
C PRO A 99 -2.30 20.05 5.35
N VAL A 100 -3.57 19.67 5.35
CA VAL A 100 -4.22 18.89 4.28
C VAL A 100 -4.06 19.59 2.92
N SER A 101 -4.12 20.93 2.90
CA SER A 101 -3.95 21.71 1.67
C SER A 101 -2.64 21.43 0.94
N ASP A 102 -1.56 21.13 1.68
CA ASP A 102 -0.26 20.82 1.08
C ASP A 102 -0.26 19.46 0.39
N VAL A 103 -1.02 18.49 0.93
CA VAL A 103 -1.22 17.17 0.32
C VAL A 103 -2.03 17.30 -0.95
N LEU A 104 -3.13 18.06 -0.90
CA LEU A 104 -4.01 18.30 -2.05
C LEU A 104 -3.27 19.00 -3.18
N CYS A 105 -2.51 20.05 -2.88
CA CYS A 105 -1.63 20.72 -3.84
C CYS A 105 -0.59 19.75 -4.43
N SER A 106 -0.02 18.87 -3.60
CA SER A 106 0.94 17.86 -4.05
C SER A 106 0.33 16.81 -4.99
N LEU A 107 -0.95 16.46 -4.82
CA LEU A 107 -1.68 15.58 -5.74
C LEU A 107 -1.81 16.23 -7.12
N ASP A 108 -2.20 17.50 -7.17
CA ASP A 108 -2.34 18.25 -8.42
C ASP A 108 -1.00 18.40 -9.14
N VAL A 109 0.07 18.73 -8.42
CA VAL A 109 1.42 18.82 -8.98
C VAL A 109 1.86 17.46 -9.54
N ALA A 110 1.69 16.37 -8.78
CA ALA A 110 2.02 15.03 -9.24
C ALA A 110 1.24 14.63 -10.50
N HIS A 111 -0.04 14.97 -10.57
CA HIS A 111 -0.84 14.72 -11.75
C HIS A 111 -0.35 15.53 -12.96
N SER A 112 -0.04 16.82 -12.77
CA SER A 112 0.37 17.73 -13.83
C SER A 112 1.68 17.32 -14.53
N VAL A 113 2.60 16.68 -13.79
CA VAL A 113 3.85 16.14 -14.37
C VAL A 113 3.65 14.77 -15.03
N GLY A 114 2.43 14.22 -14.99
CA GLY A 114 2.08 12.94 -15.63
C GLY A 114 2.36 11.70 -14.78
N LEU A 115 2.42 11.81 -13.45
CA LEU A 115 2.31 10.64 -12.58
C LEU A 115 0.84 10.19 -12.58
N GLY A 116 0.59 8.91 -12.84
CA GLY A 116 -0.78 8.46 -12.99
C GLY A 116 -0.94 6.98 -13.34
N PRO A 117 -2.06 6.35 -12.94
CA PRO A 117 -3.13 6.92 -12.11
C PRO A 117 -2.70 7.11 -10.65
N ILE A 118 -3.12 8.23 -10.05
CA ILE A 118 -2.88 8.55 -8.64
C ILE A 118 -4.07 8.05 -7.80
N LYS A 119 -3.74 7.40 -6.69
CA LYS A 119 -4.71 6.82 -5.75
C LYS A 119 -4.59 7.53 -4.40
N VAL A 120 -5.72 7.83 -3.78
CA VAL A 120 -5.76 8.40 -2.44
C VAL A 120 -6.33 7.33 -1.50
N ASN A 121 -5.58 6.97 -0.46
CA ASN A 121 -6.02 6.00 0.54
C ASN A 121 -6.44 6.73 1.81
N MET A 122 -7.65 6.41 2.29
CA MET A 122 -8.19 6.83 3.57
C MET A 122 -8.46 5.59 4.41
N VAL A 123 -7.79 5.45 5.55
CA VAL A 123 -8.14 4.45 6.56
C VAL A 123 -9.32 4.98 7.37
N VAL A 124 -10.41 4.22 7.46
CA VAL A 124 -11.63 4.65 8.15
C VAL A 124 -11.71 4.00 9.54
N LYS A 125 -11.73 4.85 10.57
CA LYS A 125 -11.83 4.47 11.97
C LYS A 125 -13.06 5.13 12.62
N SER A 126 -13.93 4.28 13.18
CA SER A 126 -15.15 4.70 13.89
C SER A 126 -14.83 5.63 15.05
N GLY A 127 -15.57 6.73 15.18
CA GLY A 127 -15.40 7.72 16.24
C GLY A 127 -14.17 8.62 16.08
N MET A 128 -13.47 8.52 14.95
CA MET A 128 -12.29 9.36 14.65
C MET A 128 -12.46 10.14 13.36
N ASN A 129 -12.66 9.45 12.23
CA ASN A 129 -12.78 10.07 10.91
C ASN A 129 -13.94 9.50 10.07
N ASP A 130 -14.84 8.70 10.64
CA ASP A 130 -15.93 8.09 9.88
C ASP A 130 -17.00 9.11 9.41
N GLN A 131 -17.01 10.31 9.99
CA GLN A 131 -17.75 11.47 9.49
C GLN A 131 -17.21 12.00 8.14
N GLU A 132 -15.94 11.76 7.83
CA GLU A 132 -15.27 12.24 6.61
C GLU A 132 -15.56 11.36 5.39
N ILE A 133 -16.21 10.21 5.54
CA ILE A 133 -16.49 9.26 4.44
C ILE A 133 -17.16 9.95 3.24
N VAL A 134 -18.28 10.63 3.48
CA VAL A 134 -19.05 11.30 2.41
C VAL A 134 -18.36 12.59 1.93
N PRO A 135 -17.83 13.46 2.80
CA PRO A 135 -17.02 14.61 2.38
C PRO A 135 -15.84 14.25 1.47
N MET A 136 -15.04 13.25 1.83
CA MET A 136 -13.92 12.77 1.02
C MET A 136 -14.37 12.25 -0.34
N ALA A 137 -15.41 11.39 -0.35
CA ALA A 137 -15.99 10.89 -1.60
C ALA A 137 -16.45 12.02 -2.53
N ARG A 138 -17.12 13.03 -1.96
CA ARG A 138 -17.61 14.20 -2.70
C ARG A 138 -16.47 15.06 -3.24
N TYR A 139 -15.40 15.24 -2.47
CA TYR A 139 -14.26 16.05 -2.86
C TYR A 139 -13.50 15.44 -4.04
N PHE A 140 -13.28 14.12 -4.03
CA PHE A 140 -12.56 13.42 -5.09
C PHE A 140 -13.42 12.99 -6.27
N LYS A 141 -14.75 13.09 -6.16
CA LYS A 141 -15.65 12.91 -7.31
C LYS A 141 -15.30 13.93 -8.39
N ASP A 142 -15.37 13.51 -9.65
CA ASP A 142 -15.05 14.31 -10.84
C ASP A 142 -13.56 14.74 -10.92
N SER A 143 -12.71 14.30 -9.99
CA SER A 143 -11.26 14.49 -10.02
C SER A 143 -10.56 13.35 -10.79
N PRO A 144 -9.31 13.52 -11.24
CA PRO A 144 -8.53 12.44 -11.85
C PRO A 144 -8.01 11.40 -10.84
N PHE A 145 -8.36 11.55 -9.56
CA PHE A 145 -7.86 10.74 -8.46
C PHE A 145 -8.85 9.65 -8.07
N ILE A 146 -8.33 8.44 -7.80
CA ILE A 146 -9.15 7.33 -7.32
C ILE A 146 -9.05 7.26 -5.80
N LEU A 147 -10.14 7.62 -5.11
CA LEU A 147 -10.24 7.51 -3.66
C LEU A 147 -10.49 6.06 -3.23
N ARG A 148 -9.81 5.62 -2.18
CA ARG A 148 -9.90 4.27 -1.63
C ARG A 148 -10.10 4.31 -0.14
N PHE A 149 -11.18 3.70 0.33
CA PHE A 149 -11.44 3.52 1.75
C PHE A 149 -10.88 2.18 2.20
N ILE A 150 -10.17 2.17 3.32
CA ILE A 150 -9.53 0.98 3.89
C ILE A 150 -10.13 0.76 5.27
N GLU A 151 -10.61 -0.44 5.53
CA GLU A 151 -11.03 -0.81 6.88
C GLU A 151 -9.84 -0.73 7.85
N TYR A 152 -10.03 -0.02 8.96
CA TYR A 152 -9.03 0.09 10.00
C TYR A 152 -8.63 -1.31 10.50
N MET A 153 -7.33 -1.61 10.38
CA MET A 153 -6.70 -2.76 11.00
C MET A 153 -5.88 -2.27 12.17
N ASP A 154 -6.10 -2.85 13.34
CA ASP A 154 -5.16 -2.69 14.43
C ASP A 154 -3.97 -3.63 14.22
N VAL A 155 -2.92 -3.08 13.61
CA VAL A 155 -1.66 -3.73 13.27
C VAL A 155 -0.62 -3.31 14.30
N GLY A 156 -0.41 -4.12 15.35
CA GLY A 156 0.63 -3.86 16.36
C GLY A 156 0.52 -4.74 17.60
N THR A 157 1.49 -4.60 18.51
CA THR A 157 1.48 -5.23 19.85
C THR A 157 0.84 -4.37 20.94
N SER A 158 0.56 -3.10 20.61
CA SER A 158 0.38 -2.03 21.62
C SER A 158 -1.07 -1.64 21.88
N ASN A 159 -2.01 -2.06 21.03
CA ASN A 159 -3.40 -1.65 21.11
C ASN A 159 -4.31 -2.89 21.17
N HIS A 160 -5.29 -2.83 22.06
CA HIS A 160 -6.28 -3.88 22.23
C HIS A 160 -7.32 -3.68 21.12
N TRP A 161 -7.31 -4.56 20.13
CA TRP A 161 -8.21 -4.47 18.97
C TRP A 161 -9.68 -4.50 19.38
N GLU A 162 -10.44 -3.49 18.96
CA GLU A 162 -11.88 -3.38 19.20
C GLU A 162 -12.64 -3.37 17.88
N MET A 163 -13.50 -4.36 17.66
CA MET A 163 -14.42 -4.39 16.50
C MET A 163 -15.30 -3.14 16.41
N GLY A 164 -15.53 -2.45 17.53
CA GLY A 164 -16.28 -1.19 17.57
C GLY A 164 -15.59 -0.05 16.81
N GLU A 165 -14.28 -0.15 16.55
CA GLU A 165 -13.52 0.85 15.79
C GLU A 165 -13.59 0.62 14.26
N VAL A 166 -14.08 -0.55 13.82
CA VAL A 166 -14.12 -0.93 12.39
C VAL A 166 -15.44 -0.51 11.76
N ILE A 167 -15.37 0.26 10.67
CA ILE A 167 -16.51 0.51 9.78
C ILE A 167 -16.41 -0.44 8.58
N PRO A 168 -17.38 -1.37 8.39
CA PRO A 168 -17.37 -2.27 7.24
C PRO A 168 -17.39 -1.54 5.90
N SER A 169 -16.71 -2.09 4.89
CA SER A 169 -16.69 -1.53 3.54
C SER A 169 -18.08 -1.39 2.93
N ALA A 170 -18.99 -2.34 3.19
CA ALA A 170 -20.38 -2.25 2.76
C ALA A 170 -21.12 -1.05 3.38
N GLU A 171 -20.79 -0.68 4.62
CA GLU A 171 -21.36 0.51 5.28
C GLU A 171 -20.80 1.80 4.67
N VAL A 172 -19.50 1.84 4.34
CA VAL A 172 -18.89 2.95 3.59
C VAL A 172 -19.62 3.16 2.26
N VAL A 173 -19.76 2.09 1.46
CA VAL A 173 -20.48 2.15 0.16
C VAL A 173 -21.92 2.61 0.36
N ARG A 174 -22.63 2.08 1.36
CA ARG A 174 -24.02 2.48 1.66
C ARG A 174 -24.14 3.96 2.02
N ARG A 175 -23.25 4.49 2.86
CA ARG A 175 -23.23 5.92 3.24
C ARG A 175 -23.00 6.81 2.03
N ILE A 176 -22.06 6.45 1.16
CA ILE A 176 -21.75 7.22 -0.05
C ILE A 176 -22.92 7.14 -1.03
N SER A 177 -23.42 5.92 -1.31
CA SER A 177 -24.49 5.69 -2.28
C SER A 177 -25.82 6.33 -1.90
N ALA A 178 -26.05 6.66 -0.62
CA ALA A 178 -27.22 7.43 -0.19
C ALA A 178 -27.22 8.88 -0.69
N HIS A 179 -26.05 9.43 -1.04
CA HIS A 179 -25.89 10.81 -1.53
C HIS A 179 -25.39 10.88 -2.97
N MET A 180 -24.58 9.91 -3.40
CA MET A 180 -23.93 9.82 -4.70
C MET A 180 -24.00 8.36 -5.15
N PRO A 181 -25.04 7.95 -5.92
CA PRO A 181 -25.30 6.55 -6.25
C PRO A 181 -24.10 5.84 -6.86
N LEU A 182 -23.77 4.67 -6.32
CA LEU A 182 -22.67 3.83 -6.75
C LEU A 182 -23.17 2.55 -7.39
N GLU A 183 -22.38 2.00 -8.31
CA GLU A 183 -22.55 0.63 -8.82
C GLU A 183 -21.20 -0.08 -8.83
N GLU A 184 -21.19 -1.34 -8.41
CA GLU A 184 -20.00 -2.18 -8.40
C GLU A 184 -19.53 -2.48 -9.83
N ILE A 185 -18.23 -2.48 -10.04
CA ILE A 185 -17.62 -2.80 -11.34
C ILE A 185 -16.54 -3.86 -11.19
N GLU A 186 -16.28 -4.56 -12.29
CA GLU A 186 -15.28 -5.62 -12.36
C GLU A 186 -13.87 -5.13 -11.98
N PRO A 187 -13.04 -6.00 -11.36
CA PRO A 187 -11.65 -5.69 -11.07
C PRO A 187 -10.86 -5.46 -12.35
N ASN A 188 -9.79 -4.65 -12.28
CA ASN A 188 -8.92 -4.41 -13.44
C ASN A 188 -8.02 -5.62 -13.75
N TYR A 189 -7.73 -6.44 -12.75
CA TYR A 189 -6.84 -7.59 -12.86
C TYR A 189 -7.11 -8.59 -11.72
N THR A 190 -6.71 -9.84 -11.94
CA THR A 190 -6.84 -10.92 -10.94
C THR A 190 -6.09 -10.58 -9.65
N GLY A 191 -6.75 -10.71 -8.50
CA GLY A 191 -6.18 -10.38 -7.19
C GLY A 191 -6.10 -8.88 -6.90
N GLU A 192 -6.88 -8.02 -7.60
CA GLU A 192 -7.07 -6.64 -7.16
C GLU A 192 -7.75 -6.59 -5.79
N THR A 193 -7.06 -6.02 -4.80
CA THR A 193 -7.51 -6.04 -3.40
C THR A 193 -8.66 -5.08 -3.09
N ALA A 194 -8.92 -4.13 -3.99
CA ALA A 194 -9.96 -3.13 -3.80
C ALA A 194 -11.18 -3.52 -4.63
N GLU A 195 -12.33 -3.64 -3.99
CA GLU A 195 -13.62 -3.71 -4.68
C GLU A 195 -13.90 -2.33 -5.27
N ARG A 196 -14.25 -2.28 -6.55
CA ARG A 196 -14.36 -1.03 -7.30
C ARG A 196 -15.83 -0.65 -7.49
N TRP A 197 -16.10 0.64 -7.34
CA TRP A 197 -17.44 1.20 -7.47
C TRP A 197 -17.37 2.47 -8.29
N ARG A 198 -18.16 2.57 -9.36
CA ARG A 198 -18.26 3.81 -10.14
C ARG A 198 -19.49 4.61 -9.71
N TYR A 199 -19.40 5.93 -9.83
CA TYR A 199 -20.56 6.79 -9.69
C TYR A 199 -21.47 6.67 -10.92
N GLN A 200 -22.77 6.51 -10.71
CA GLN A 200 -23.74 6.32 -11.81
C GLN A 200 -23.87 7.56 -12.72
N ASP A 201 -23.49 8.74 -12.22
CA ASP A 201 -23.49 9.99 -12.99
C ASP A 201 -22.19 10.21 -13.80
N GLY A 202 -21.27 9.24 -13.78
CA GLY A 202 -20.00 9.30 -14.52
C GLY A 202 -18.87 10.05 -13.79
N GLY A 203 -19.05 10.41 -12.52
CA GLY A 203 -18.06 11.18 -11.75
C GLY A 203 -16.81 10.46 -11.28
N GLY A 204 -16.39 9.42 -11.99
CA GLY A 204 -15.23 8.58 -11.65
C GLY A 204 -15.58 7.36 -10.80
N GLU A 205 -14.60 6.91 -10.00
CA GLU A 205 -14.72 5.69 -9.18
C GLU A 205 -14.11 5.85 -7.79
N ILE A 206 -14.59 5.02 -6.87
CA ILE A 206 -13.94 4.76 -5.58
C ILE A 206 -13.56 3.28 -5.47
N GLY A 207 -12.65 2.98 -4.55
CA GLY A 207 -12.37 1.62 -4.12
C GLY A 207 -12.66 1.43 -2.63
N VAL A 208 -13.03 0.21 -2.24
CA VAL A 208 -13.07 -0.20 -0.83
C VAL A 208 -12.19 -1.42 -0.62
N ILE A 209 -11.38 -1.40 0.45
CA ILE A 209 -10.44 -2.46 0.81
C ILE A 209 -10.91 -3.09 2.12
N SER A 210 -11.62 -4.20 1.98
CA SER A 210 -12.27 -4.99 3.05
C SER A 210 -11.26 -5.82 3.86
N SER A 211 -10.31 -5.15 4.50
CA SER A 211 -9.16 -5.76 5.17
C SER A 211 -9.53 -6.68 6.35
N ILE A 212 -10.71 -6.47 6.95
CA ILE A 212 -11.27 -7.23 8.07
C ILE A 212 -12.44 -8.09 7.60
N THR A 213 -13.43 -7.48 6.95
CA THR A 213 -14.74 -8.10 6.71
C THR A 213 -14.75 -9.10 5.55
N LYS A 214 -13.84 -8.94 4.58
CA LYS A 214 -13.68 -9.84 3.43
C LYS A 214 -12.20 -10.08 3.13
N THR A 215 -11.61 -11.03 3.84
CA THR A 215 -10.18 -11.34 3.75
C THR A 215 -9.78 -11.90 2.39
N PHE A 216 -8.60 -11.53 1.90
CA PHE A 216 -8.07 -11.90 0.58
C PHE A 216 -6.70 -12.60 0.68
N CYS A 217 -6.47 -13.43 1.71
CA CYS A 217 -5.18 -14.10 1.85
C CYS A 217 -4.96 -15.18 0.79
N HIS A 218 -6.01 -15.91 0.40
CA HIS A 218 -5.97 -16.95 -0.65
C HIS A 218 -5.47 -16.44 -2.02
N GLU A 219 -5.68 -15.16 -2.35
CA GLU A 219 -5.18 -14.53 -3.58
C GLU A 219 -3.95 -13.63 -3.34
N CYS A 220 -3.43 -13.58 -2.11
CA CYS A 220 -2.36 -12.64 -1.77
C CYS A 220 -1.02 -13.10 -2.36
N VAL A 221 -0.51 -12.38 -3.35
CA VAL A 221 0.78 -12.65 -4.03
C VAL A 221 1.93 -11.73 -3.57
N ARG A 222 1.84 -11.14 -2.38
CA ARG A 222 2.78 -10.11 -1.93
C ARG A 222 3.93 -10.66 -1.09
N ALA A 223 5.15 -10.25 -1.43
CA ALA A 223 6.35 -10.32 -0.60
C ALA A 223 6.75 -8.89 -0.18
N ARG A 224 7.51 -8.76 0.90
CA ARG A 224 8.02 -7.47 1.37
C ARG A 224 9.45 -7.56 1.85
N LEU A 225 10.23 -6.52 1.59
CA LEU A 225 11.60 -6.40 2.04
C LEU A 225 11.67 -5.26 3.06
N SER A 226 12.02 -5.54 4.30
CA SER A 226 12.16 -4.46 5.29
C SER A 226 13.40 -3.60 5.00
N THR A 227 13.46 -2.44 5.66
CA THR A 227 14.62 -1.53 5.59
C THR A 227 15.93 -2.16 6.07
N GLU A 228 15.85 -3.15 6.96
CA GLU A 228 16.99 -3.96 7.43
C GLU A 228 17.43 -5.02 6.40
N GLY A 229 16.60 -5.28 5.39
CA GLY A 229 16.85 -6.28 4.36
C GLY A 229 16.35 -7.68 4.70
N LYS A 230 15.27 -7.76 5.48
CA LYS A 230 14.59 -9.04 5.78
C LYS A 230 13.37 -9.21 4.88
N LEU A 231 13.21 -10.41 4.33
CA LEU A 231 12.04 -10.81 3.57
C LEU A 231 10.91 -11.26 4.50
N TYR A 232 9.74 -10.69 4.28
CA TYR A 232 8.48 -11.07 4.91
C TYR A 232 7.47 -11.49 3.84
N THR A 233 6.81 -12.61 4.07
CA THR A 233 5.78 -13.19 3.20
C THR A 233 4.36 -12.81 3.63
N CYS A 234 4.23 -12.12 4.76
CA CYS A 234 2.99 -11.57 5.28
C CYS A 234 3.21 -10.19 5.89
N LEU A 235 2.15 -9.39 5.99
CA LEU A 235 2.16 -8.16 6.77
C LEU A 235 2.25 -8.38 8.27
N PHE A 236 1.78 -9.51 8.73
CA PHE A 236 1.66 -9.82 10.15
C PHE A 236 2.65 -10.89 10.58
N ALA A 237 3.69 -11.12 9.76
CA ALA A 237 4.70 -12.12 10.06
C ALA A 237 5.48 -11.74 11.32
N GLU A 238 5.75 -12.72 12.18
CA GLU A 238 6.48 -12.55 13.44
C GLU A 238 8.00 -12.60 13.22
N SER A 239 8.45 -13.22 12.14
CA SER A 239 9.86 -13.33 11.77
C SER A 239 10.03 -13.16 10.26
N GLY A 240 11.24 -12.81 9.85
CA GLY A 240 11.60 -12.60 8.44
C GLY A 240 12.93 -13.25 8.12
N HIS A 241 13.18 -13.49 6.83
CA HIS A 241 14.39 -14.13 6.33
C HIS A 241 15.44 -13.09 5.97
N ASP A 242 16.65 -13.18 6.51
CA ASP A 242 17.71 -12.19 6.30
C ASP A 242 18.32 -12.30 4.89
N LEU A 243 17.72 -11.58 3.93
CA LEU A 243 18.22 -11.52 2.56
C LEU A 243 19.47 -10.67 2.47
N ARG A 244 19.63 -9.66 3.32
CA ARG A 244 20.85 -8.85 3.33
C ARG A 244 22.08 -9.71 3.64
N ALA A 245 22.02 -10.53 4.68
CA ALA A 245 23.10 -11.47 5.00
C ALA A 245 23.36 -12.45 3.84
N LEU A 246 22.28 -12.94 3.21
CA LEU A 246 22.39 -13.82 2.04
C LEU A 246 23.13 -13.14 0.87
N MET A 247 22.80 -11.88 0.58
CA MET A 247 23.43 -11.08 -0.48
C MET A 247 24.90 -10.77 -0.19
N GLN A 248 25.22 -10.47 1.06
CA GLN A 248 26.55 -10.07 1.50
C GLN A 248 27.50 -11.26 1.70
N SER A 249 26.97 -12.49 1.69
CA SER A 249 27.75 -13.74 1.78
C SER A 249 28.47 -14.16 0.50
N GLY A 250 28.45 -13.33 -0.55
CA GLY A 250 29.11 -13.62 -1.84
C GLY A 250 28.38 -14.63 -2.72
N LYS A 251 27.14 -14.99 -2.39
CA LYS A 251 26.31 -15.91 -3.19
C LYS A 251 26.00 -15.33 -4.57
N THR A 252 25.95 -16.23 -5.55
CA THR A 252 25.52 -15.96 -6.92
C THR A 252 24.02 -15.69 -6.98
N ASP A 253 23.57 -15.02 -8.06
CA ASP A 253 22.14 -14.75 -8.29
C ASP A 253 21.32 -16.04 -8.37
N GLN A 254 21.90 -17.11 -8.89
CA GLN A 254 21.24 -18.42 -8.99
C GLN A 254 21.00 -19.06 -7.61
N GLU A 255 21.95 -18.93 -6.69
CA GLU A 255 21.82 -19.44 -5.33
C GLU A 255 20.77 -18.67 -4.54
N ILE A 256 20.77 -17.33 -4.68
CA ILE A 256 19.76 -16.46 -4.05
C ILE A 256 18.38 -16.76 -4.64
N SER A 257 18.28 -16.87 -5.97
CA SER A 257 17.06 -17.26 -6.70
C SER A 257 16.49 -18.59 -6.18
N THR A 258 17.34 -19.60 -5.99
CA THR A 258 16.94 -20.91 -5.47
C THR A 258 16.39 -20.80 -4.05
N ALA A 259 17.05 -20.02 -3.19
CA ALA A 259 16.57 -19.78 -1.82
C ALA A 259 15.20 -19.09 -1.81
N LEU A 260 15.02 -18.04 -2.62
CA LEU A 260 13.75 -17.32 -2.74
C LEU A 260 12.62 -18.24 -3.25
N ALA A 261 12.88 -19.05 -4.27
CA ALA A 261 11.90 -20.00 -4.79
C ALA A 261 11.49 -21.05 -3.74
N HIS A 262 12.43 -21.48 -2.88
CA HIS A 262 12.10 -22.39 -1.78
C HIS A 262 11.24 -21.71 -0.71
N LEU A 263 11.61 -20.50 -0.28
CA LEU A 263 10.83 -19.71 0.69
C LEU A 263 9.41 -19.45 0.20
N TRP A 264 9.25 -19.07 -1.07
CA TRP A 264 7.94 -18.78 -1.64
C TRP A 264 7.06 -20.04 -1.76
N ARG A 265 7.63 -21.20 -2.10
CA ARG A 265 6.87 -22.47 -2.16
C ARG A 265 6.39 -22.95 -0.79
N LEU A 266 7.12 -22.64 0.27
CA LEU A 266 6.74 -22.98 1.64
C LEU A 266 5.78 -21.98 2.29
N ARG A 267 5.53 -20.84 1.62
CA ARG A 267 4.66 -19.79 2.14
C ARG A 267 3.26 -20.33 2.40
N ALA A 268 2.87 -20.30 3.67
CA ALA A 268 1.54 -20.68 4.14
C ALA A 268 0.82 -19.53 4.87
N ASP A 269 1.36 -18.31 4.77
CA ASP A 269 0.85 -17.13 5.45
C ASP A 269 -0.58 -16.77 5.03
N ARG A 270 -1.48 -16.76 6.01
CA ARG A 270 -2.89 -16.36 5.84
C ARG A 270 -3.46 -15.75 7.12
N TYR A 271 -2.73 -14.78 7.67
CA TYR A 271 -3.02 -14.19 8.98
C TYR A 271 -4.47 -13.70 9.12
N SER A 272 -4.94 -12.89 8.17
CA SER A 272 -6.29 -12.32 8.26
C SER A 272 -7.36 -13.41 8.24
N GLU A 273 -7.21 -14.46 7.42
CA GLU A 273 -8.13 -15.61 7.38
C GLU A 273 -8.12 -16.41 8.69
N LEU A 274 -6.92 -16.74 9.22
CA LEU A 274 -6.79 -17.45 10.49
C LEU A 274 -7.41 -16.66 11.65
N ARG A 275 -7.24 -15.34 11.63
CA ARG A 275 -7.83 -14.44 12.62
C ARG A 275 -9.35 -14.40 12.50
N SER A 276 -9.89 -14.28 11.28
CA SER A 276 -11.35 -14.27 11.06
C SER A 276 -12.00 -15.59 11.52
N ALA A 277 -11.35 -16.73 11.26
CA ALA A 277 -11.80 -18.04 11.75
C ALA A 277 -11.74 -18.17 13.29
N ASN A 278 -10.78 -17.49 13.94
CA ASN A 278 -10.53 -17.56 15.38
C ASN A 278 -11.12 -16.40 16.19
N THR A 279 -12.11 -15.66 15.67
CA THR A 279 -12.77 -14.54 16.38
C THR A 279 -13.40 -14.91 17.74
N LYS A 280 -13.46 -16.21 18.09
CA LYS A 280 -13.86 -16.71 19.42
C LYS A 280 -12.72 -17.01 20.39
N SER A 281 -11.45 -17.00 19.96
CA SER A 281 -10.29 -17.34 20.79
C SER A 281 -9.42 -16.10 21.03
N LYS A 282 -9.59 -15.48 22.20
CA LYS A 282 -8.79 -14.33 22.68
C LYS A 282 -7.37 -14.74 23.09
N THR A 283 -6.58 -15.38 22.23
CA THR A 283 -5.16 -15.65 22.57
C THR A 283 -4.33 -15.89 21.31
N GLN A 284 -3.78 -14.83 20.73
CA GLN A 284 -2.49 -14.93 20.01
C GLN A 284 -1.60 -13.76 20.43
N THR A 285 -0.84 -14.01 21.49
CA THR A 285 0.21 -13.14 22.05
C THR A 285 1.55 -13.47 21.38
N GLY A 286 1.69 -13.13 20.10
CA GLY A 286 2.99 -13.07 19.43
C GLY A 286 3.51 -11.64 19.43
N LYS A 287 4.82 -11.42 19.60
CA LYS A 287 5.44 -10.10 19.36
C LYS A 287 5.40 -9.83 17.85
N LYS A 288 4.45 -9.00 17.43
CA LYS A 288 4.25 -8.61 16.03
C LYS A 288 5.23 -7.51 15.65
N ILE A 289 5.52 -7.42 14.36
CA ILE A 289 6.40 -6.41 13.79
C ILE A 289 5.55 -5.24 13.28
N GLU A 290 6.00 -4.01 13.53
CA GLU A 290 5.31 -2.78 13.17
C GLU A 290 5.23 -2.56 11.64
N MET A 291 4.12 -1.99 11.16
CA MET A 291 3.91 -1.77 9.72
C MET A 291 4.94 -0.84 9.09
N SER A 292 5.33 0.22 9.80
CA SER A 292 6.36 1.18 9.36
C SER A 292 7.72 0.50 9.15
N TYR A 293 7.96 -0.62 9.83
CA TYR A 293 9.19 -1.41 9.71
C TYR A 293 9.14 -2.37 8.51
N ILE A 294 8.00 -3.02 8.25
CA ILE A 294 7.83 -3.96 7.12
C ILE A 294 7.58 -3.22 5.80
N GLY A 295 7.25 -1.93 5.87
CA GLY A 295 6.99 -1.10 4.71
C GLY A 295 8.18 -0.84 3.77
N GLY A 296 9.37 -1.41 3.95
CA GLY A 296 10.55 -1.09 3.09
C GLY A 296 10.28 -1.20 1.59
#